data_AF-A0A7C1CJW4-F1
#
_entry.id   AF-A0A7C1CJW4-F1
#
_cell.length_a   1.000
_cell.length_b   1.000
_cell.length_c   1.000
_cell.angle_alpha   90.00
_cell.angle_beta   90.00
_cell.angle_gamma   90.00
#
_symmetry.space_group_name_H-M   'P 1'
#
loop_
_entity.id
_entity.type
_entity.pdbx_description
1 polymer ?
#
loop_
_entity_poly.entity_id
_entity_poly.type
_entity_poly.pdbx_seq_one_letter_code
_entity_poly.pdbx_strand_id
1 'polypeptide(L)'
;MDASSARKQFNNSDQLFRQGRYAEALTLLLQLNQVFQNNKDILYAMALCMKELGRNEDAKRICHDLIRRFGHPKAKTLLAHIETAGPM
;
A
#
# COMPACT_ATOMS: atom_id res chain seq x y z
N MET A 1 -6.55 -19.56 -9.32
CA MET A 1 -5.39 -18.70 -9.00
C MET A 1 -5.19 -18.75 -7.49
N ASP A 2 -4.12 -19.41 -7.09
CA ASP A 2 -3.93 -19.99 -5.76
C ASP A 2 -3.32 -18.98 -4.78
N ALA A 3 -3.70 -19.06 -3.50
CA ALA A 3 -3.17 -18.23 -2.42
C ALA A 3 -1.63 -18.23 -2.33
N SER A 4 -0.99 -19.30 -2.79
CA SER A 4 0.47 -19.43 -2.88
C SER A 4 1.11 -18.43 -3.84
N SER A 5 0.46 -18.12 -4.97
CA SER A 5 0.97 -17.14 -5.94
C SER A 5 0.87 -15.73 -5.38
N ALA A 6 -0.16 -15.46 -4.57
CA ALA A 6 -0.38 -14.18 -3.94
C ALA A 6 0.77 -13.81 -2.99
N ARG A 7 1.16 -14.79 -2.17
CA ARG A 7 2.24 -14.59 -1.19
C ARG A 7 3.58 -14.36 -1.88
N LYS A 8 3.85 -15.05 -2.99
CA LYS A 8 5.03 -14.79 -3.82
C LYS A 8 5.02 -13.38 -4.41
N GLN A 9 3.91 -12.95 -5.00
CA GLN A 9 3.78 -11.61 -5.55
C GLN A 9 3.96 -10.53 -4.46
N PHE A 10 3.43 -10.76 -3.26
CA PHE A 10 3.58 -9.83 -2.15
C PHE A 10 5.04 -9.70 -1.70
N ASN A 11 5.74 -10.82 -1.58
CA ASN A 11 7.18 -10.83 -1.29
C ASN A 11 7.98 -10.12 -2.39
N ASN A 12 7.60 -10.31 -3.65
CA ASN A 12 8.25 -9.66 -4.78
C ASN A 12 8.02 -8.13 -4.77
N SER A 13 6.81 -7.68 -4.44
CA SER A 13 6.55 -6.24 -4.24
C SER A 13 7.34 -5.63 -3.08
N ASP A 14 7.53 -6.34 -1.97
CA ASP A 14 8.40 -5.88 -0.87
C ASP A 14 9.86 -5.73 -1.33
N GLN A 15 10.35 -6.72 -2.09
CA GLN A 15 11.70 -6.66 -2.63
C GLN A 15 11.87 -5.49 -3.62
N LEU A 16 10.90 -5.25 -4.50
CA LEU A 16 10.92 -4.10 -5.41
C LEU A 16 10.85 -2.78 -4.65
N PHE A 17 10.05 -2.69 -3.58
CA PHE A 17 9.97 -1.52 -2.70
C PHE A 17 11.34 -1.21 -2.09
N ARG A 18 12.05 -2.22 -1.56
CA ARG A 18 13.41 -2.07 -1.02
C ARG A 18 14.45 -1.67 -2.06
N GLN A 19 14.22 -1.99 -3.33
CA GLN A 19 15.06 -1.57 -4.46
C GLN A 19 14.74 -0.14 -4.94
N GLY A 20 13.78 0.56 -4.33
CA GLY A 20 13.30 1.87 -4.78
C GLY A 20 12.40 1.81 -6.02
N ARG A 21 12.00 0.60 -6.45
CA ARG A 21 11.14 0.37 -7.62
C ARG A 21 9.67 0.39 -7.22
N TYR A 22 9.23 1.51 -6.65
CA TYR A 22 7.89 1.65 -6.05
C TYR A 22 6.75 1.49 -7.07
N ALA A 23 6.92 1.93 -8.31
CA ALA A 23 5.91 1.81 -9.36
C ALA A 23 5.61 0.35 -9.75
N GLU A 24 6.66 -0.48 -9.82
CA GLU A 24 6.51 -1.90 -10.13
C GLU A 24 5.96 -2.68 -8.94
N ALA A 25 6.42 -2.35 -7.73
CA ALA A 25 5.84 -2.88 -6.50
C ALA A 25 4.33 -2.59 -6.44
N LEU A 26 3.92 -1.36 -6.75
CA LEU A 26 2.51 -0.96 -6.80
C LEU A 26 1.72 -1.74 -7.84
N THR A 27 2.31 -2.01 -9.01
CA THR A 27 1.65 -2.78 -10.08
C THR A 27 1.35 -4.21 -9.63
N LEU A 28 2.31 -4.88 -8.98
CA LEU A 28 2.08 -6.21 -8.41
C LEU A 28 1.00 -6.18 -7.32
N LEU A 29 1.04 -5.18 -6.43
CA LEU A 29 0.05 -5.02 -5.37
C LEU A 29 -1.36 -4.75 -5.93
N LEU A 30 -1.48 -4.02 -7.04
CA LEU A 30 -2.75 -3.82 -7.73
C LEU A 30 -3.32 -5.12 -8.26
N GLN A 31 -2.49 -5.96 -8.91
CA GLN A 31 -2.91 -7.29 -9.37
C GLN A 31 -3.35 -8.16 -8.19
N LEU A 32 -2.60 -8.11 -7.09
CA LEU A 32 -2.97 -8.79 -5.86
C LEU A 32 -4.30 -8.32 -5.30
N ASN A 33 -4.56 -7.02 -5.29
CA ASN A 33 -5.82 -6.46 -4.79
C ASN A 33 -7.03 -6.83 -5.67
N GLN A 34 -6.83 -7.09 -6.97
CA GLN A 34 -7.89 -7.60 -7.85
C GLN A 34 -8.31 -9.03 -7.46
N VAL A 35 -7.36 -9.86 -7.04
CA VAL A 35 -7.62 -11.27 -6.66
C VAL A 35 -8.02 -11.38 -5.19
N PHE A 36 -7.31 -10.67 -4.31
CA PHE A 36 -7.53 -10.61 -2.86
C PHE A 36 -8.14 -9.27 -2.52
N GLN A 37 -9.39 -9.10 -2.94
CA GLN A 37 -10.15 -7.90 -2.64
C GLN A 37 -10.22 -7.70 -1.13
N ASN A 38 -10.05 -6.45 -0.70
CA ASN A 38 -10.27 -6.04 0.69
C ASN A 38 -9.23 -6.59 1.69
N ASN A 39 -8.03 -6.96 1.23
CA ASN A 39 -6.96 -7.37 2.14
C ASN A 39 -6.17 -6.16 2.67
N LYS A 40 -6.26 -5.93 3.98
CA LYS A 40 -5.68 -4.76 4.65
C LYS A 40 -4.16 -4.65 4.45
N ASP A 41 -3.44 -5.76 4.40
CA ASP A 41 -1.99 -5.78 4.21
C ASP A 41 -1.58 -5.31 2.81
N ILE A 42 -2.34 -5.70 1.78
CA ILE A 42 -2.11 -5.27 0.38
C ILE A 42 -2.41 -3.77 0.24
N LEU A 43 -3.56 -3.32 0.75
CA LEU A 43 -3.94 -1.91 0.72
C LEU A 43 -2.91 -1.04 1.44
N TYR A 44 -2.39 -1.50 2.58
CA TYR A 44 -1.37 -0.76 3.32
C TYR A 44 -0.04 -0.66 2.54
N ALA A 45 0.40 -1.78 1.94
CA ALA A 45 1.59 -1.77 1.09
C ALA A 45 1.42 -0.87 -0.14
N MET A 46 0.21 -0.82 -0.74
CA MET A 46 -0.08 0.10 -1.84
C MET A 46 0.03 1.56 -1.40
N ALA A 47 -0.53 1.92 -0.24
CA ALA A 47 -0.45 3.27 0.30
C ALA A 47 1.01 3.69 0.55
N LEU A 48 1.86 2.78 1.07
CA LEU A 48 3.29 3.00 1.21
C LEU A 48 3.98 3.29 -0.13
N CYS A 49 3.74 2.45 -1.14
CA CYS A 49 4.30 2.66 -2.48
C CYS A 49 3.86 3.99 -3.07
N MET A 50 2.57 4.35 -2.92
CA MET A 50 2.04 5.62 -3.41
C MET A 50 2.68 6.83 -2.70
N LYS A 51 2.90 6.75 -1.39
CA LYS A 51 3.60 7.78 -0.62
C LYS A 51 5.03 7.98 -1.14
N GLU A 52 5.76 6.91 -1.40
CA GLU A 52 7.13 7.00 -1.93
C GLU A 52 7.18 7.52 -3.37
N LEU A 53 6.14 7.28 -4.16
CA LEU A 53 5.95 7.86 -5.50
C LEU A 53 5.51 9.33 -5.48
N GLY A 54 5.33 9.94 -4.30
CA GLY A 54 4.80 11.30 -4.17
C GLY A 54 3.28 11.42 -4.38
N ARG A 55 2.58 10.30 -4.58
CA ARG A 55 1.11 10.24 -4.70
C ARG A 55 0.46 10.26 -3.31
N ASN A 56 0.72 11.33 -2.58
CA ASN A 56 0.27 11.51 -1.21
C ASN A 56 -1.26 11.50 -1.11
N GLU A 57 -1.99 12.11 -2.04
CA GLU A 57 -3.46 12.15 -1.99
C GLU A 57 -4.11 10.77 -2.09
N ASP A 58 -3.64 9.94 -3.03
CA ASP A 58 -4.14 8.56 -3.17
C ASP A 58 -3.80 7.71 -1.93
N ALA A 59 -2.57 7.86 -1.42
CA ALA A 59 -2.14 7.17 -0.21
C ALA A 59 -3.01 7.55 1.01
N LYS A 60 -3.35 8.84 1.18
CA LYS A 60 -4.26 9.30 2.24
C LYS A 60 -5.64 8.65 2.11
N ARG A 61 -6.22 8.61 0.90
CA ARG A 61 -7.54 8.01 0.67
C ARG A 61 -7.57 6.54 1.06
N ILE A 62 -6.55 5.77 0.68
CA ILE A 62 -6.44 4.36 1.06
C ILE A 62 -6.25 4.22 2.57
N CYS A 63 -5.42 5.05 3.20
CA CYS A 63 -5.25 5.01 4.65
C CYS A 63 -6.54 5.32 5.40
N HIS A 64 -7.31 6.33 4.98
CA HIS A 64 -8.61 6.64 5.56
C HIS A 64 -9.58 5.47 5.46
N ASP A 65 -9.66 4.82 4.30
CA ASP A 65 -10.51 3.64 4.10
C ASP A 65 -10.07 2.47 5.00
N LEU A 66 -8.75 2.22 5.09
CA LEU A 66 -8.16 1.22 5.98
C LEU A 66 -8.48 1.46 7.46
N ILE A 67 -8.38 2.72 7.90
CA ILE A 67 -8.68 3.09 9.29
C ILE A 67 -10.18 2.94 9.55
N ARG A 68 -11.03 3.39 8.63
CA ARG A 68 -12.48 3.36 8.80
C ARG A 68 -13.05 1.94 8.74
N ARG A 69 -12.56 1.09 7.85
CA ARG A 69 -13.08 -0.28 7.66
C ARG A 69 -12.44 -1.29 8.60
N PHE A 70 -11.12 -1.18 8.82
CA PHE A 70 -10.36 -2.21 9.54
C PHE A 70 -9.74 -1.70 10.86
N GLY A 71 -9.87 -0.41 11.18
CA GLY A 71 -9.25 0.17 12.37
C GLY A 71 -7.72 0.05 12.36
N HIS A 72 -7.09 0.04 11.17
CA HIS A 72 -5.69 -0.36 11.06
C HIS A 72 -4.74 0.70 11.66
N PRO A 73 -4.02 0.41 12.76
CA PRO A 73 -3.23 1.42 13.47
C PRO A 73 -2.06 1.93 12.63
N LYS A 74 -1.41 1.05 11.85
CA LYS A 74 -0.30 1.47 10.97
C LYS A 74 -0.77 2.43 9.87
N ALA A 75 -1.99 2.27 9.38
CA ALA A 75 -2.54 3.18 8.37
C ALA A 75 -2.76 4.57 8.95
N LYS A 76 -3.15 4.67 10.24
CA LYS A 76 -3.25 5.95 10.95
C LYS A 76 -1.90 6.64 11.10
N THR A 77 -0.85 5.89 11.46
CA THR A 77 0.52 6.43 11.54
C THR A 77 1.03 6.89 10.18
N LEU A 78 0.80 6.10 9.12
CA LEU A 78 1.19 6.44 7.76
C LEU A 78 0.46 7.70 7.26
N LEU A 79 -0.85 7.79 7.51
CA LEU A 79 -1.67 8.96 7.18
C LEU A 79 -1.10 10.23 7.83
N ALA A 80 -0.87 10.19 9.15
CA ALA A 80 -0.27 11.31 9.87
C ALA A 80 1.09 11.70 9.28
N HIS A 81 1.94 10.72 8.95
CA HIS A 81 3.22 10.98 8.30
C HIS A 81 3.06 11.71 6.96
N ILE A 82 2.12 11.28 6.11
CA ILE A 82 1.85 11.89 4.81
C ILE A 82 1.31 13.32 4.98
N GLU A 83 0.44 13.54 5.97
CA GLU A 83 -0.11 14.87 6.26
C GLU A 83 0.97 15.83 6.78
N THR A 84 1.86 15.35 7.66
CA THR A 84 3.00 16.16 8.15
C THR A 84 4.08 16.39 7.10
N ALA A 85 4.15 15.55 6.06
CA ALA A 85 5.08 15.69 4.94
C ALA A 85 4.50 16.53 3.78
N GLY A 86 3.23 16.96 3.85
CA GLY A 86 2.63 17.93 2.92
C GLY A 86 3.09 19.36 3.24
N PRO A 87 3.15 20.26 2.24
CA PRO A 87 4.04 21.41 2.29
C PRO A 87 3.62 22.45 3.33
N MET A 88 4.58 22.81 4.19
CA MET A 88 4.78 24.20 4.62
C MET A 88 5.22 25.04 3.42
#